data_AF-A0A0P9PDX3-F1
#
_entry.id   AF-A0A0P9PDX3-F1
#
_cell.length_a   1.000
_cell.length_b   1.000
_cell.length_c   1.000
_cell.angle_alpha   90.00
_cell.angle_beta   90.00
_cell.angle_gamma   90.00
#
_symmetry.space_group_name_H-M   'P 1'
#
loop_
_entity.id
_entity.type
_entity.pdbx_description
1 polymer ?
#
loop_
_entity_poly.entity_id
_entity_poly.type
_entity_poly.pdbx_seq_one_letter_code
_entity_poly.pdbx_strand_id
1 'polypeptide(L)'
;MHMPMDPATGPYAWHPELPLPELESRLNAALLKVPYAAGINNHMGSRMTAEPVAMTWLMAELQRRHLFFVDSRTSAKTVAAAEAQRIGLASVSRDVFLDDERSAE
;
A
#
# COMPACT_ATOMS: atom_id res chain seq x y z
N MET A 1 1.72 8.35 4.68
CA MET A 1 3.15 8.36 4.27
C MET A 1 3.26 7.88 2.84
N HIS A 2 4.12 8.49 2.01
CA HIS A 2 4.32 8.02 0.63
C HIS A 2 5.40 6.95 0.58
N MET A 3 5.05 5.78 0.08
CA MET A 3 5.94 4.66 -0.10
C MET A 3 6.46 4.64 -1.55
N PRO A 4 7.76 4.84 -1.80
CA PRO A 4 8.31 4.72 -3.14
C PRO A 4 8.21 3.27 -3.63
N MET A 5 7.68 3.08 -4.84
CA MET A 5 7.47 1.78 -5.45
C MET A 5 7.89 1.81 -6.92
N ASP A 6 8.49 0.73 -7.42
CA ASP A 6 9.03 0.63 -8.78
C ASP A 6 8.04 1.17 -9.84
N PRO A 7 8.45 2.13 -10.69
CA PRO A 7 9.84 2.48 -11.02
C PRO A 7 10.49 3.59 -10.16
N ALA A 8 9.92 3.95 -9.00
CA ALA A 8 10.59 4.87 -8.09
C ALA A 8 11.93 4.29 -7.62
N THR A 9 12.85 5.17 -7.26
CA THR A 9 14.18 4.82 -6.75
C THR A 9 14.39 5.38 -5.35
N GLY A 10 15.51 5.01 -4.72
CA GLY A 10 15.91 5.49 -3.40
C GLY A 10 15.93 4.38 -2.33
N PRO A 11 16.37 4.72 -1.11
CA PRO A 11 16.71 3.73 -0.09
C PRO A 11 15.52 2.91 0.42
N TYR A 12 14.29 3.41 0.27
CA TYR A 12 13.08 2.72 0.69
C TYR A 12 12.31 2.10 -0.49
N ALA A 13 12.76 2.29 -1.73
CA ALA A 13 11.98 1.89 -2.92
C ALA A 13 11.68 0.40 -2.92
N TRP A 14 10.42 0.03 -3.08
CA TRP A 14 10.03 -1.36 -3.30
C TRP A 14 10.22 -1.74 -4.76
N HIS A 15 10.91 -2.85 -5.00
CA HIS A 15 11.13 -3.42 -6.33
C HIS A 15 10.66 -4.88 -6.34
N PRO A 16 10.05 -5.38 -7.45
CA PRO A 16 9.57 -6.76 -7.56
C PRO A 16 10.64 -7.82 -7.28
N GLU A 17 11.90 -7.51 -7.54
CA GLU A 17 13.03 -8.42 -7.39
C GLU A 17 13.46 -8.59 -5.92
N LEU A 18 13.00 -7.74 -5.01
CA LEU A 18 13.35 -7.82 -3.59
C LEU A 18 12.50 -8.88 -2.88
N PRO A 19 13.10 -9.73 -2.03
CA PRO A 19 12.35 -10.70 -1.27
C PRO A 19 11.50 -10.00 -0.20
N LEU A 20 10.38 -10.63 0.19
CA LEU A 20 9.43 -10.08 1.18
C LEU A 20 10.08 -9.55 2.47
N PRO A 21 11.07 -10.23 3.09
CA PRO A 21 11.73 -9.70 4.30
C PRO A 21 12.42 -8.33 4.09
N GLU A 22 12.94 -8.08 2.89
CA GLU A 22 13.56 -6.80 2.55
C GLU A 22 12.49 -5.72 2.33
N LEU A 23 11.38 -6.07 1.69
CA LEU A 23 10.21 -5.17 1.55
C LEU A 23 9.65 -4.78 2.92
N GLU A 24 9.51 -5.76 3.82
CA GLU A 24 9.08 -5.55 5.20
C GLU A 24 10.02 -4.62 5.96
N SER A 25 11.34 -4.88 5.88
CA SER A 25 12.38 -4.04 6.50
C SER A 25 12.26 -2.58 6.03
N ARG A 26 12.06 -2.36 4.73
CA ARG A 26 11.88 -1.01 4.15
C ARG A 26 10.60 -0.33 4.62
N LEU A 27 9.49 -1.07 4.70
CA LEU A 27 8.23 -0.53 5.23
C LEU A 27 8.39 -0.12 6.70
N ASN A 28 9.01 -0.97 7.51
CA ASN A 28 9.31 -0.69 8.91
C ASN A 28 10.16 0.56 9.06
N ALA A 29 11.26 0.65 8.32
CA ALA A 29 12.15 1.81 8.35
C ALA A 29 11.43 3.10 7.91
N ALA A 30 10.59 3.04 6.88
CA ALA A 30 9.81 4.19 6.42
C ALA A 30 8.77 4.65 7.46
N LEU A 31 8.07 3.71 8.11
CA LEU A 31 7.10 4.02 9.17
C LEU A 31 7.77 4.64 10.40
N LEU A 32 8.96 4.18 10.78
CA LEU A 32 9.74 4.79 11.87
C LEU A 32 10.10 6.26 11.59
N LYS A 33 10.27 6.65 10.31
CA LYS A 33 10.52 8.05 9.93
C LYS A 33 9.26 8.91 9.95
N VAL A 34 8.08 8.30 9.90
CA VAL A 34 6.78 9.00 9.93
C VAL A 34 5.89 8.35 10.99
N PRO A 35 6.21 8.51 12.28
CA PRO A 35 5.59 7.75 13.38
C PRO A 35 4.09 8.00 13.56
N TYR A 36 3.56 9.07 12.99
CA TYR A 36 2.14 9.44 13.05
C TYR A 36 1.38 9.13 11.75
N ALA A 37 1.92 8.27 10.89
CA ALA A 37 1.22 7.86 9.68
C ALA A 37 -0.06 7.10 10.04
N ALA A 38 -1.21 7.56 9.54
CA ALA A 38 -2.49 6.83 9.62
C ALA A 38 -2.69 5.85 8.46
N GLY A 39 -1.85 5.93 7.44
CA GLY A 39 -1.92 5.11 6.24
C GLY A 39 -0.73 5.34 5.30
N ILE A 40 -0.65 4.52 4.25
CA ILE A 40 0.36 4.66 3.21
C ILE A 40 -0.27 4.92 1.84
N ASN A 41 0.47 5.61 0.98
CA ASN A 41 0.14 5.81 -0.42
C ASN A 41 1.31 5.39 -1.29
N ASN A 42 1.07 4.70 -2.42
CA ASN A 42 2.14 4.43 -3.37
C ASN A 42 2.57 5.71 -4.12
N HIS A 43 3.88 5.95 -4.16
CA HIS A 43 4.52 6.93 -5.02
C HIS A 43 5.16 6.19 -6.20
N MET A 44 4.71 6.48 -7.42
CA MET A 44 4.86 5.59 -8.58
C MET A 44 4.25 4.20 -8.30
N GLY A 45 4.89 3.11 -8.72
CA GLY A 45 4.42 1.75 -8.44
C GLY A 45 3.87 0.98 -9.63
N SER A 46 3.97 1.49 -10.87
CA SER A 46 3.36 0.83 -12.04
C SER A 46 3.79 -0.63 -12.26
N ARG A 47 4.98 -1.03 -11.81
CA ARG A 47 5.43 -2.43 -11.77
C ARG A 47 5.13 -3.08 -10.42
N MET A 48 5.52 -2.43 -9.32
CA MET A 48 5.39 -3.03 -7.98
C MET A 48 3.94 -3.34 -7.58
N THR A 49 2.99 -2.45 -7.90
CA THR A 49 1.58 -2.66 -7.54
C THR A 49 0.89 -3.72 -8.39
N ALA A 50 1.56 -4.25 -9.43
CA ALA A 50 1.08 -5.38 -10.21
C ALA A 50 1.50 -6.74 -9.62
N GLU A 51 2.36 -6.75 -8.59
CA GLU A 51 2.87 -7.97 -7.96
C GLU A 51 1.91 -8.50 -6.88
N PRO A 52 1.18 -9.62 -7.13
CA PRO A 52 0.12 -10.05 -6.22
C PRO A 52 0.63 -10.47 -4.85
N VAL A 53 1.72 -11.25 -4.81
CA VAL A 53 2.30 -11.74 -3.55
C VAL A 53 2.68 -10.59 -2.62
N ALA A 54 3.33 -9.56 -3.16
CA ALA A 54 3.75 -8.40 -2.38
C ALA A 54 2.57 -7.54 -1.95
N MET A 55 1.58 -7.32 -2.83
CA MET A 55 0.40 -6.52 -2.49
C MET A 55 -0.50 -7.23 -1.48
N THR A 56 -0.73 -8.54 -1.62
CA THR A 56 -1.45 -9.34 -0.62
C THR A 56 -0.79 -9.23 0.75
N TRP A 57 0.54 -9.38 0.81
CA TRP A 57 1.28 -9.24 2.06
C TRP A 57 1.14 -7.83 2.64
N LEU A 58 1.31 -6.81 1.80
CA LEU A 58 1.22 -5.41 2.23
C LEU A 58 -0.16 -5.09 2.83
N MET A 59 -1.26 -5.50 2.19
CA MET A 59 -2.59 -5.21 2.71
C MET A 59 -2.85 -5.89 4.05
N ALA A 60 -2.43 -7.15 4.20
CA ALA A 60 -2.53 -7.86 5.48
C ALA A 60 -1.72 -7.14 6.57
N GLU A 61 -0.53 -6.66 6.23
CA GLU A 61 0.35 -5.97 7.17
C GLU A 61 -0.18 -4.59 7.58
N LEU A 62 -0.78 -3.85 6.64
CA LEU A 62 -1.46 -2.59 6.95
C LEU A 62 -2.69 -2.81 7.84
N GLN A 63 -3.49 -3.85 7.58
CA GLN A 63 -4.63 -4.20 8.42
C GLN A 63 -4.20 -4.52 9.84
N ARG A 64 -3.16 -5.34 10.01
CA ARG A 64 -2.58 -5.71 11.32
C ARG A 64 -2.07 -4.49 12.09
N ARG A 65 -1.64 -3.44 11.38
CA ARG A 65 -1.14 -2.18 11.97
C ARG A 65 -2.22 -1.10 12.09
N HIS A 66 -3.46 -1.38 11.72
CA HIS A 66 -4.56 -0.41 11.68
C HIS A 66 -4.25 0.82 10.80
N LEU A 67 -3.60 0.61 9.65
CA LEU A 67 -3.25 1.63 8.67
C LEU A 67 -4.13 1.49 7.42
N PHE A 68 -4.55 2.60 6.81
CA PHE A 68 -5.25 2.57 5.52
C PHE A 68 -4.28 2.58 4.33
N PHE A 69 -4.77 2.14 3.17
CA PHE A 69 -4.02 2.19 1.90
C PHE A 69 -4.63 3.17 0.91
N VAL A 70 -3.82 3.99 0.26
CA VAL A 70 -4.26 4.82 -0.87
C VAL A 70 -3.53 4.37 -2.13
N ASP A 71 -4.27 3.84 -3.11
CA ASP A 71 -3.74 3.53 -4.43
C ASP A 71 -3.85 4.74 -5.37
N SER A 72 -2.70 5.30 -5.74
CA SER A 72 -2.58 6.38 -6.73
C SER A 72 -2.97 5.94 -8.15
N ARG A 73 -3.20 4.63 -8.41
CA ARG A 73 -3.51 4.00 -9.70
C ARG A 73 -2.57 4.46 -10.82
N THR A 74 -1.27 4.33 -10.59
CA THR A 74 -0.26 4.73 -11.60
C THR A 74 -0.22 3.81 -12.82
N SER A 75 -0.96 2.70 -12.80
CA SER A 75 -1.10 1.75 -13.90
C SER A 75 -2.42 0.99 -13.76
N ALA A 76 -3.08 0.67 -14.89
CA ALA A 76 -4.27 -0.17 -14.92
C ALA A 76 -4.00 -1.63 -14.50
N LYS A 77 -2.72 -2.03 -14.39
CA LYS A 77 -2.30 -3.37 -13.95
C LYS A 77 -2.22 -3.51 -12.42
N THR A 78 -2.49 -2.46 -11.66
CA THR A 78 -2.45 -2.53 -10.19
C THR A 78 -3.44 -3.59 -9.68
N VAL A 79 -2.97 -4.45 -8.78
CA VAL A 79 -3.79 -5.39 -8.00
C VAL A 79 -3.99 -4.90 -6.57
N ALA A 80 -3.36 -3.80 -6.18
CA ALA A 80 -3.35 -3.31 -4.80
C ALA A 80 -4.75 -2.99 -4.27
N ALA A 81 -5.58 -2.32 -5.07
CA ALA A 81 -6.97 -2.05 -4.71
C ALA A 81 -7.81 -3.33 -4.54
N ALA A 82 -7.65 -4.31 -5.42
CA ALA A 82 -8.38 -5.57 -5.35
C ALA A 82 -7.97 -6.39 -4.10
N GLU A 83 -6.68 -6.43 -3.77
CA GLU A 83 -6.19 -7.10 -2.56
C GLU A 83 -6.68 -6.42 -1.27
N ALA A 84 -6.77 -5.09 -1.26
CA ALA A 84 -7.30 -4.35 -0.12
C ALA A 84 -8.79 -4.66 0.10
N GLN A 85 -9.58 -4.65 -0.99
CA GLN A 85 -11.00 -5.00 -0.96
C GLN A 85 -11.23 -6.44 -0.50
N ARG A 86 -10.41 -7.39 -0.96
CA ARG A 86 -10.52 -8.82 -0.63
C ARG A 86 -10.49 -9.10 0.87
N ILE A 87 -9.78 -8.28 1.65
CA ILE A 87 -9.65 -8.43 3.10
C ILE A 87 -10.41 -7.35 3.89
N GLY A 88 -11.18 -6.50 3.23
CA GLY A 88 -11.89 -5.39 3.88
C GLY A 88 -10.95 -4.34 4.49
N LEU A 89 -9.76 -4.13 3.91
CA LEU A 89 -8.86 -3.06 4.36
C LEU A 89 -9.41 -1.70 3.94
N ALA A 90 -9.48 -0.78 4.91
CA ALA A 90 -9.77 0.63 4.65
C ALA A 90 -8.81 1.17 3.57
N SER A 91 -9.35 1.49 2.40
CA SER A 91 -8.53 1.91 1.28
C SER A 91 -9.26 2.84 0.33
N VAL A 92 -8.48 3.66 -0.39
CA VAL A 92 -8.99 4.56 -1.43
C VAL A 92 -8.17 4.33 -2.68
N SER A 93 -8.82 4.07 -3.81
CA SER A 93 -8.17 4.02 -5.12
C SER A 93 -8.60 5.24 -5.93
N ARG A 94 -7.75 5.74 -6.82
CA ARG A 94 -8.03 6.95 -7.63
C ARG A 94 -9.06 6.70 -8.76
N ASP A 95 -10.24 6.21 -8.37
CA ASP A 95 -11.56 6.23 -9.02
C ASP A 95 -12.71 6.13 -7.95
N VAL A 96 -12.38 6.28 -6.65
CA VAL A 96 -13.16 6.34 -5.37
C VAL A 96 -14.16 5.22 -5.07
N PHE A 97 -13.96 4.52 -3.93
CA PHE A 97 -15.05 4.16 -3.01
C PHE A 97 -14.57 4.32 -1.56
N LEU A 98 -15.37 5.02 -0.76
CA LEU A 98 -15.23 5.25 0.68
C LEU A 98 -16.58 4.83 1.28
N ASP A 99 -16.76 3.54 1.52
CA ASP A 99 -17.86 3.08 2.38
C ASP A 99 -17.35 3.14 3.81
N ASP A 100 -17.48 4.32 4.40
CA ASP A 100 -17.51 4.46 5.85
C ASP A 100 -19.00 4.39 6.21
N GLU A 101 -19.46 3.27 6.78
CA GLU A 101 -20.81 3.19 7.32
C GLU A 101 -20.96 4.28 8.39
N ARG A 102 -21.58 5.40 8.02
CA ARG A 102 -22.14 6.33 9.01
C ARG A 102 -23.34 5.62 9.62
N SER A 103 -23.16 5.05 10.80
CA SER A 103 -24.27 4.87 11.73
C SER A 103 -24.93 6.23 11.92
N ALA A 104 -26.11 6.40 11.32
CA ALA A 104 -26.99 7.53 11.58
C ALA A 104 -27.51 7.39 13.01
N GLU A 105 -27.20 8.36 13.85
CA GLU A 105 -28.12 8.78 14.92
C GLU A 105 -29.10 9.82 14.35
#